data_AF-A0A090MR33-F1
#
_entry.id   AF-A0A090MR33-F1
#
_cell.length_a   1.000
_cell.length_b   1.000
_cell.length_c   1.000
_cell.angle_alpha   90.00
_cell.angle_beta   90.00
_cell.angle_gamma   90.00
#
_symmetry.space_group_name_H-M   'P 1'
#
loop_
_entity.id
_entity.type
_entity.pdbx_description
1 polymer ?
#
loop_
_entity_poly.entity_id
_entity_poly.type
_entity_poly.pdbx_seq_one_letter_code
_entity_poly.pdbx_strand_id
1 'polypeptide(L)' 'MSRSILIAAALVLASSQANALTCKQVREAVASYGEPTVISWALTHGYTEAQIIRLKRVCLR' A
#
# COMPACT_ATOMS: atom_id res chain seq x y z
N MET A 1 -1.41 20.88 -29.45
CA MET A 1 -0.52 20.54 -28.30
C MET A 1 -1.11 21.13 -27.04
N SER A 2 -0.92 20.49 -25.89
CA SER A 2 -1.43 20.81 -24.53
C SER A 2 -2.82 20.25 -24.13
N ARG A 3 -2.88 18.94 -23.83
CA ARG A 3 -3.97 18.28 -23.08
C ARG A 3 -3.44 17.32 -22.00
N SER A 4 -2.26 17.60 -21.44
CA SER A 4 -1.52 16.63 -20.62
C SER A 4 -1.41 16.97 -19.13
N ILE A 5 -2.14 17.96 -18.61
CA ILE A 5 -1.85 18.50 -17.27
C ILE A 5 -2.82 18.04 -16.17
N LEU A 6 -3.93 17.37 -16.47
CA LEU A 6 -4.99 17.16 -15.46
C LEU A 6 -4.97 15.85 -14.66
N ILE A 7 -3.95 14.99 -14.81
CA ILE A 7 -3.96 13.67 -14.12
C ILE A 7 -3.07 13.65 -12.86
N ALA A 8 -2.17 14.62 -12.68
CA ALA A 8 -1.21 14.60 -11.56
C ALA A 8 -1.81 14.99 -10.19
N ALA A 9 -2.99 15.63 -10.15
CA ALA A 9 -3.57 16.14 -8.90
C ALA A 9 -4.26 15.07 -8.04
N ALA A 10 -4.58 13.90 -8.60
CA ALA A 10 -5.29 12.84 -7.86
C ALA A 10 -4.37 12.05 -6.90
N LEU A 11 -3.06 11.99 -7.14
CA LEU A 11 -2.14 11.25 -6.26
C LEU A 11 -1.67 12.07 -5.04
N VAL A 12 -1.68 13.41 -5.12
CA VAL A 12 -1.17 14.27 -4.04
C VAL A 12 -2.18 14.44 -2.91
N LEU A 13 -3.47 14.25 -3.18
CA LEU A 13 -4.53 14.30 -2.14
C LEU A 13 -4.64 12.99 -1.32
N ALA A 14 -4.00 11.91 -1.74
CA ALA A 14 -3.95 10.66 -0.98
C ALA A 14 -2.81 10.61 0.07
N SER A 15 -1.98 11.66 0.15
CA SER A 15 -0.85 11.75 1.08
C SER A 15 -1.25 12.10 2.53
N SER A 16 -2.53 12.01 2.87
CA SER A 16 -3.06 12.34 4.20
C SER A 16 -3.57 11.10 4.94
N GLN A 17 -2.92 9.95 4.78
CA GLN A 17 -3.25 8.77 5.57
C GLN A 17 -1.99 8.25 6.27
N ALA A 18 -1.74 8.87 7.41
CA ALA A 18 -1.21 8.19 8.60
C ALA A 18 -2.17 7.07 9.09
N ASN A 19 -2.85 6.37 8.17
CA ASN A 19 -3.74 5.26 8.49
C ASN A 19 -2.91 3.99 8.45
N ALA A 20 -2.66 3.45 9.63
CA ALA A 20 -2.19 2.09 9.79
C ALA A 20 -3.06 1.16 8.91
N LEU A 21 -2.42 0.40 8.02
CA LEU A 21 -3.10 -0.62 7.22
C LEU A 21 -3.88 -1.55 8.16
N THR A 22 -5.18 -1.70 7.91
CA THR A 22 -6.00 -2.65 8.67
C THR A 22 -5.74 -4.07 8.19
N CYS A 23 -5.86 -5.07 9.08
CA CYS A 23 -5.68 -6.47 8.67
C CYS A 23 -6.64 -6.92 7.58
N LYS A 24 -7.83 -6.33 7.50
CA LYS A 24 -8.79 -6.60 6.43
C LYS A 24 -8.23 -6.19 5.06
N GLN A 25 -7.73 -4.95 4.96
CA GLN A 25 -7.12 -4.44 3.73
C GLN A 25 -5.89 -5.25 3.32
N VAL A 26 -5.06 -5.65 4.28
CA VAL A 26 -3.88 -6.49 3.99
C VAL A 26 -4.32 -7.85 3.45
N ARG A 27 -5.33 -8.50 4.06
CA ARG A 27 -5.84 -9.80 3.57
C ARG A 27 -6.45 -9.69 2.18
N GLU A 28 -7.26 -8.67 1.93
CA GLU A 28 -7.88 -8.42 0.63
C GLU A 28 -6.81 -8.17 -0.44
N ALA A 29 -5.83 -7.32 -0.15
CA ALA A 29 -4.73 -7.06 -1.07
C ALA A 29 -3.90 -8.32 -1.37
N VAL A 30 -3.60 -9.13 -0.35
CA VAL A 30 -2.88 -10.39 -0.53
C VAL A 30 -3.70 -11.41 -1.33
N ALA A 31 -5.00 -11.48 -1.10
CA ALA A 31 -5.90 -12.34 -1.87
C ALA A 31 -6.03 -11.90 -3.34
N SER A 32 -6.01 -10.60 -3.62
CA SER A 32 -6.14 -10.05 -4.98
C SER A 32 -4.84 -10.06 -5.79
N TYR A 33 -3.70 -9.74 -5.15
CA TYR A 33 -2.44 -9.47 -5.84
C TYR A 33 -1.32 -10.46 -5.50
N GLY A 34 -1.50 -11.27 -4.46
CA GLY A 34 -0.49 -12.16 -3.90
C GLY A 34 0.44 -11.46 -2.91
N GLU A 35 0.91 -12.23 -1.93
CA GLU A 35 1.82 -11.76 -0.87
C GLU A 35 3.08 -11.03 -1.39
N PRO A 36 3.86 -11.57 -2.36
CA PRO A 36 5.10 -10.92 -2.80
C PRO A 36 4.84 -9.54 -3.44
N THR A 37 3.73 -9.39 -4.15
CA THR A 37 3.33 -8.12 -4.79
C THR A 37 2.99 -7.06 -3.74
N VAL A 38 2.27 -7.45 -2.68
CA VAL A 38 1.91 -6.54 -1.57
C VAL A 38 3.15 -6.13 -0.77
N ILE A 39 4.11 -7.04 -0.58
CA ILE A 39 5.40 -6.73 0.08
C ILE A 39 6.19 -5.72 -0.75
N SER A 40 6.31 -5.92 -2.06
CA SER A 40 7.01 -4.98 -2.95
C SER A 40 6.34 -3.60 -2.97
N TRP A 41 5.00 -3.57 -3.00
CA TRP A 41 4.24 -2.33 -2.89
C TRP A 41 4.50 -1.62 -1.55
N ALA A 42 4.51 -2.35 -0.43
CA ALA A 42 4.78 -1.78 0.88
C ALA A 42 6.20 -1.17 0.96
N LEU A 43 7.22 -1.87 0.44
CA LEU A 43 8.59 -1.35 0.41
C LEU A 43 8.71 -0.06 -0.41
N THR A 44 8.05 0.02 -1.57
CA THR A 44 8.05 1.23 -2.42
C THR A 44 7.29 2.40 -1.80
N HIS A 45 6.39 2.14 -0.85
CA HIS A 45 5.62 3.15 -0.12
C HIS A 45 6.24 3.49 1.26
N GLY A 46 7.49 3.07 1.51
CA GLY A 46 8.24 3.46 2.70
C GLY A 46 7.97 2.63 3.95
N TYR A 47 7.28 1.50 3.84
CA TYR A 47 7.18 0.55 4.95
C TYR A 47 8.52 -0.18 5.14
N THR A 48 8.94 -0.29 6.39
CA THR A 48 10.13 -1.06 6.77
C THR A 48 9.85 -2.56 6.77
N GLU A 49 10.88 -3.38 6.55
CA GLU A 49 10.77 -4.83 6.66
C GLU A 49 10.20 -5.27 8.02
N ALA A 50 10.60 -4.60 9.10
CA ALA A 50 10.08 -4.87 10.44
C ALA A 50 8.55 -4.66 10.54
N GLN A 51 8.02 -3.60 9.92
CA GLN A 51 6.59 -3.35 9.86
C GLN A 51 5.86 -4.38 9.01
N ILE A 52 6.43 -4.77 7.87
CA ILE A 52 5.87 -5.79 6.98
C ILE A 52 5.81 -7.15 7.69
N ILE A 53 6.89 -7.55 8.37
CA ILE A 53 6.92 -8.79 9.16
C ILE A 53 5.89 -8.76 10.27
N ARG A 54 5.73 -7.62 10.96
CA ARG A 54 4.70 -7.45 12.00
C ARG A 54 3.29 -7.57 11.41
N LEU A 55 3.00 -6.90 10.30
CA LEU A 55 1.72 -7.00 9.61
C LEU A 55 1.42 -8.42 9.13
N LYS A 56 2.43 -9.10 8.57
CA LYS A 56 2.31 -10.51 8.16
C LYS A 56 1.94 -11.40 9.35
N ARG A 57 2.64 -11.29 10.48
CA ARG A 57 2.34 -12.11 11.67
C ARG A 57 0.97 -11.82 12.30
N VAL A 58 0.56 -10.55 12.32
CA VAL A 58 -0.69 -10.13 12.97
C VAL A 58 -1.90 -10.39 12.08
N CYS A 59 -1.77 -10.15 10.76
CA CYS A 59 -2.90 -10.12 9.85
C CYS A 59 -3.01 -11.36 8.96
N LEU A 60 -1.90 -12.00 8.57
CA LEU A 60 -1.88 -13.12 7.62
C LEU A 60 -1.65 -14.47 8.29
N ARG A 61 -2.06 -14.60 9.55
CA ARG A 61 -1.97 -15.86 10.31
C ARG A 61 -2.93 -16.91 9.76
#